data_AF-A0A934BCL0-F1
#
_entry.id   AF-A0A934BCL0-F1
#
_cell.length_a   1.000
_cell.length_b   1.000
_cell.length_c   1.000
_cell.angle_alpha   90.00
_cell.angle_beta   90.00
_cell.angle_gamma   90.00
#
_symmetry.space_group_name_H-M   'P 1'
#
loop_
_entity.id
_entity.type
_entity.pdbx_description
1 polymer ?
#
loop_
_entity_poly.entity_id
_entity_poly.type
_entity_poly.pdbx_seq_one_letter_code
_entity_poly.pdbx_strand_id
1 'polypeptide(L)'
;MIDAYDGIKKRTGFTLLEVLISITLLTIVLGAVYSSFFMLQKAVKRFDDVSLKYQEARTVLDMMRREIEASFITIPQLKDITKNKTIFLARDRDIFDKKASELYFTTFSSRDGNLNLAAYIVEENEKSLSLLKMEAPAINISTIFSKLRTAELIEKINGFSVEMFVNDKWVRTWDSSQTDSRPDIVRISIEFDDSGNNVKLTEYARPRIVPKQL
;
A
#
# COMPACT_ATOMS: atom_id res chain seq x y z
N MET A 1 3.95 96.07 20.82
CA MET A 1 2.87 95.64 19.91
C MET A 1 3.52 95.08 18.66
N ILE A 2 3.81 93.77 18.63
CA ILE A 2 4.06 92.98 17.42
C ILE A 2 3.53 91.57 17.70
N ASP A 3 2.67 91.11 16.80
CA ASP A 3 1.72 90.02 16.96
C ASP A 3 2.34 88.62 16.98
N ALA A 4 1.73 87.76 17.81
CA ALA A 4 1.95 86.33 17.83
C ALA A 4 1.32 85.69 16.59
N TYR A 5 2.13 85.11 15.71
CA TYR A 5 1.66 84.19 14.68
C TYR A 5 1.46 82.81 15.30
N ASP A 6 0.26 82.58 15.82
CA ASP A 6 -0.20 81.23 16.15
C ASP A 6 -0.52 80.49 14.83
N GLY A 7 0.40 79.61 14.44
CA GLY A 7 0.29 78.80 13.24
C GLY A 7 -0.82 77.76 13.40
N ILE A 8 -2.02 78.09 12.93
CA ILE A 8 -3.17 77.18 12.88
C ILE A 8 -2.78 75.94 12.05
N LYS A 9 -2.44 74.84 12.73
CA LYS A 9 -2.30 73.51 12.11
C LYS A 9 -3.65 73.09 11.53
N LYS A 10 -3.82 73.21 10.20
CA LYS A 10 -4.94 72.61 9.48
C LYS A 10 -4.91 71.10 9.71
N ARG A 11 -5.94 70.56 10.37
CA ARG A 11 -6.18 69.11 10.42
C ARG A 11 -6.71 68.67 9.07
N THR A 12 -5.87 67.97 8.30
CA THR A 12 -6.27 67.33 7.05
C THR A 12 -6.99 66.01 7.37
N GLY A 13 -8.25 65.90 6.96
CA GLY A 13 -9.00 64.64 7.00
C GLY A 13 -8.74 63.81 5.76
N PHE A 14 -8.96 62.50 5.86
CA PHE A 14 -8.89 61.58 4.72
C PHE A 14 -10.01 61.88 3.72
N THR A 15 -9.69 61.79 2.42
CA THR A 15 -10.71 61.89 1.38
C THR A 15 -11.45 60.57 1.23
N LEU A 16 -12.72 60.61 0.80
CA LEU A 16 -13.51 59.40 0.55
C LEU A 16 -12.79 58.44 -0.43
N LEU A 17 -12.15 59.00 -1.46
CA LEU A 17 -11.42 58.24 -2.47
C LEU A 17 -10.23 57.48 -1.87
N GLU A 18 -9.50 58.11 -0.96
CA GLU A 18 -8.35 57.50 -0.29
C GLU A 18 -8.74 56.34 0.61
N VAL A 19 -9.86 56.46 1.32
CA VAL A 19 -10.42 55.36 2.12
C VAL A 19 -10.87 54.21 1.21
N LEU A 20 -11.53 54.52 0.09
CA LEU A 20 -11.96 53.51 -0.88
C LEU A 20 -10.77 52.72 -1.43
N ILE A 21 -9.73 53.43 -1.92
CA ILE A 21 -8.51 52.81 -2.45
C ILE A 21 -7.83 51.95 -1.39
N SER A 22 -7.69 52.47 -0.16
CA SER A 22 -7.08 51.74 0.95
C SER A 22 -7.80 50.43 1.26
N ILE A 23 -9.15 50.45 1.28
CA ILE A 23 -9.96 49.25 1.50
C ILE A 23 -9.81 48.28 0.33
N THR A 24 -9.84 48.75 -0.92
CA THR A 24 -9.66 47.87 -2.08
C THR A 24 -8.30 47.17 -2.08
N LEU A 25 -7.22 47.91 -1.79
CA LEU A 25 -5.87 47.35 -1.66
C LEU A 25 -5.81 46.34 -0.51
N LEU A 26 -6.41 46.67 0.63
CA LEU A 26 -6.48 45.75 1.76
C LEU A 26 -7.21 44.46 1.39
N THR A 27 -8.34 44.53 0.68
CA THR A 27 -9.07 43.34 0.22
C THR A 27 -8.25 42.49 -0.75
N ILE A 28 -7.53 43.11 -1.69
CA ILE A 28 -6.64 42.39 -2.62
C ILE A 28 -5.54 41.66 -1.85
N VAL A 29 -4.88 42.36 -0.92
CA VAL A 29 -3.81 41.78 -0.10
C VAL A 29 -4.34 40.63 0.76
N LEU A 30 -5.46 40.82 1.45
CA LEU A 30 -6.09 39.77 2.25
C LEU A 30 -6.51 38.58 1.37
N GLY A 31 -7.02 38.83 0.17
CA GLY A 31 -7.38 37.78 -0.79
C GLY A 31 -6.17 36.94 -1.22
N ALA A 32 -5.04 37.60 -1.52
CA ALA A 32 -3.80 36.92 -1.88
C ALA A 32 -3.23 36.08 -0.72
N VAL A 33 -3.25 36.63 0.50
CA VAL A 33 -2.79 35.92 1.72
C VAL A 33 -3.69 34.71 2.00
N TYR A 34 -5.01 34.90 1.93
CA TYR A 34 -5.97 33.83 2.18
C TYR A 34 -5.85 32.72 1.12
N SER A 35 -5.75 33.08 -0.16
CA SER A 35 -5.51 32.12 -1.24
C SER A 35 -4.23 31.31 -1.01
N SER A 36 -3.13 31.98 -0.66
CA SER A 36 -1.85 31.33 -0.37
C SER A 36 -1.96 30.33 0.78
N PHE A 37 -2.68 30.71 1.85
CA PHE A 37 -2.91 29.84 3.00
C PHE A 37 -3.71 28.58 2.63
N PHE A 38 -4.77 28.72 1.83
CA PHE A 38 -5.57 27.57 1.36
C PHE A 38 -4.79 26.65 0.42
N MET A 39 -3.97 27.24 -0.47
CA MET A 39 -3.09 26.45 -1.35
C MET A 39 -2.09 25.65 -0.53
N LEU A 40 -1.46 26.25 0.49
CA LEU A 40 -0.51 25.58 1.36
C LEU A 40 -1.18 24.44 2.14
N GLN A 41 -2.35 24.66 2.76
CA GLN A 41 -3.07 23.60 3.46
C GLN A 41 -3.42 22.43 2.54
N LYS A 42 -3.86 22.71 1.31
CA LYS A 42 -4.19 21.67 0.32
C LYS A 42 -2.93 20.88 -0.07
N ALA A 43 -1.79 21.55 -0.23
CA ALA A 43 -0.52 20.90 -0.52
C ALA A 43 -0.06 19.99 0.62
N VAL A 44 -0.15 20.45 1.87
CA VAL A 44 0.22 19.66 3.06
C VAL A 44 -0.66 18.43 3.20
N LYS A 45 -1.99 18.57 3.16
CA LYS A 45 -2.90 17.42 3.26
C LYS A 45 -2.66 16.37 2.17
N ARG A 46 -2.41 16.81 0.94
CA ARG A 46 -2.06 15.90 -0.17
C ARG A 46 -0.77 15.15 0.10
N PHE A 47 0.25 15.85 0.60
CA PHE A 47 1.51 15.23 0.94
C PHE A 47 1.35 14.19 2.05
N ASP A 48 0.55 14.48 3.06
CA ASP A 48 0.26 13.56 4.15
C ASP A 48 -0.43 12.27 3.64
N ASP A 49 -1.50 12.42 2.85
CA ASP A 49 -2.26 11.27 2.31
C ASP A 49 -1.37 10.36 1.42
N VAL A 50 -0.57 10.97 0.55
CA VAL A 50 0.35 10.24 -0.33
C VAL A 50 1.45 9.57 0.49
N SER A 51 2.08 10.29 1.41
CA SER A 51 3.14 9.76 2.28
C SER A 51 2.66 8.56 3.10
N LEU A 52 1.44 8.65 3.67
CA LEU A 52 0.78 7.53 4.35
C LEU A 52 0.62 6.34 3.40
N LYS A 53 0.24 6.58 2.14
CA LYS A 53 0.07 5.49 1.17
C LYS A 53 1.37 4.75 0.85
N TYR A 54 2.46 5.49 0.67
CA TYR A 54 3.79 4.90 0.50
C TYR A 54 4.21 4.09 1.73
N GLN A 55 3.93 4.58 2.94
CA GLN A 55 4.25 3.87 4.18
C GLN A 55 3.43 2.59 4.35
N GLU A 56 2.13 2.62 4.08
CA GLU A 56 1.26 1.43 4.06
C GLU A 56 1.81 0.38 3.08
N ALA A 57 2.03 0.77 1.82
CA ALA A 57 2.50 -0.15 0.79
C ALA A 57 3.87 -0.76 1.13
N ARG A 58 4.82 0.04 1.65
CA ARG A 58 6.13 -0.45 2.09
C ARG A 58 6.02 -1.40 3.28
N THR A 59 5.19 -1.08 4.27
CA THR A 59 4.99 -1.92 5.45
C THR A 59 4.41 -3.27 5.06
N VAL A 60 3.41 -3.25 4.18
CA VAL A 60 2.74 -4.45 3.66
C VAL A 60 3.69 -5.30 2.81
N LEU A 61 4.50 -4.68 1.94
CA LEU A 61 5.52 -5.38 1.17
C LEU A 61 6.63 -5.99 2.05
N ASP A 62 7.13 -5.28 3.07
CA ASP A 62 8.14 -5.83 4.00
C ASP A 62 7.58 -6.99 4.83
N MET A 63 6.32 -6.89 5.26
CA MET A 63 5.62 -7.98 5.95
C MET A 63 5.53 -9.22 5.05
N MET A 64 5.03 -9.06 3.82
CA MET A 64 4.97 -10.16 2.85
C MET A 64 6.35 -10.75 2.58
N ARG A 65 7.38 -9.92 2.39
CA ARG A 65 8.75 -10.36 2.15
C ARG A 65 9.23 -11.27 3.28
N ARG A 66 9.06 -10.86 4.54
CA ARG A 66 9.43 -11.67 5.72
C ARG A 66 8.66 -12.97 5.80
N GLU A 67 7.37 -12.95 5.51
CA GLU A 67 6.53 -14.16 5.54
C GLU A 67 6.88 -15.15 4.43
N ILE A 68 7.19 -14.65 3.23
CA ILE A 68 7.65 -15.47 2.10
C ILE A 68 9.05 -16.03 2.42
N GLU A 69 9.95 -15.24 3.00
CA GLU A 69 11.26 -15.72 3.46
C GLU A 69 11.14 -16.77 4.58
N ALA A 70 10.09 -16.68 5.40
CA ALA A 70 9.75 -17.68 6.43
C ALA A 70 8.87 -18.82 5.90
N SER A 71 8.51 -18.80 4.61
CA SER A 71 7.68 -19.85 4.02
C SER A 71 8.41 -21.18 4.07
N PHE A 72 7.65 -22.22 4.38
CA PHE A 72 8.16 -23.58 4.52
C PHE A 72 7.41 -24.48 3.54
N ILE A 73 8.15 -25.03 2.56
CA ILE A 73 7.63 -26.01 1.63
C ILE A 73 8.35 -27.33 1.89
N THR A 74 7.58 -28.35 2.26
CA THR A 74 7.98 -29.75 2.17
C THR A 74 7.54 -30.25 0.80
N ILE A 75 8.49 -30.46 -0.12
CA ILE A 75 8.22 -31.13 -1.38
C ILE A 75 8.00 -32.62 -1.04
N PRO A 76 6.82 -33.20 -1.29
CA PRO A 76 6.55 -34.58 -0.89
C PRO A 76 7.33 -35.55 -1.78
N GLN A 77 8.51 -35.96 -1.32
CA GLN A 77 9.16 -37.15 -1.84
C GLN A 77 8.42 -38.37 -1.28
N LEU A 78 7.76 -39.11 -2.18
CA LEU A 78 7.07 -40.40 -1.95
C LEU A 78 5.77 -40.39 -1.12
N LYS A 79 4.66 -40.71 -1.83
CA LYS A 79 3.55 -41.62 -1.47
C LYS A 79 2.82 -41.51 -0.12
N ASP A 80 3.07 -40.51 0.72
CA ASP A 80 2.31 -40.29 1.96
C ASP A 80 1.52 -38.97 1.88
N ILE A 81 0.42 -39.02 1.12
CA ILE A 81 -0.39 -37.87 0.68
C ILE A 81 -1.20 -37.24 1.84
N THR A 82 -1.22 -37.86 3.02
CA THR A 82 -2.22 -37.62 4.06
C THR A 82 -1.75 -36.82 5.28
N LYS A 83 -0.45 -36.50 5.44
CA LYS A 83 0.03 -36.00 6.75
C LYS A 83 0.71 -34.64 6.87
N ASN A 84 1.14 -33.95 5.81
CA ASN A 84 1.57 -32.55 5.93
C ASN A 84 1.69 -31.91 4.54
N LYS A 85 0.59 -31.34 4.03
CA LYS A 85 0.61 -30.57 2.78
C LYS A 85 0.95 -29.12 3.12
N THR A 86 2.22 -28.78 3.16
CA THR A 86 2.63 -27.39 2.96
C THR A 86 2.28 -27.00 1.52
N ILE A 87 1.79 -25.79 1.32
CA ILE A 87 1.48 -25.30 -0.03
C ILE A 87 2.27 -24.04 -0.32
N PHE A 88 2.56 -23.82 -1.59
CA PHE A 88 2.96 -22.53 -2.13
C PHE A 88 2.40 -22.43 -3.54
N LEU A 89 1.48 -21.50 -3.72
CA LEU A 89 0.67 -21.35 -4.92
C LEU A 89 0.52 -19.87 -5.20
N ALA A 90 0.92 -19.43 -6.39
CA ALA A 90 0.52 -18.14 -6.91
C ALA A 90 -0.32 -18.32 -8.17
N ARG A 91 -1.38 -17.51 -8.29
CA ARG A 91 -2.25 -17.50 -9.46
C ARG A 91 -2.27 -16.10 -10.05
N ASP A 92 -2.08 -16.04 -11.36
CA ASP A 92 -2.38 -14.84 -12.11
C ASP A 92 -3.90 -14.66 -12.20
N ARG A 93 -4.36 -13.45 -11.88
CA ARG A 93 -5.77 -13.07 -11.90
C ARG A 93 -5.87 -11.58 -12.16
N ASP A 94 -6.89 -11.18 -12.90
CA ASP A 94 -7.20 -9.77 -13.17
C ASP A 94 -8.63 -9.45 -12.74
N ILE A 95 -8.84 -8.22 -12.26
CA ILE A 95 -10.15 -7.65 -11.91
C ILE A 95 -10.25 -6.30 -12.60
N PHE A 96 -11.17 -6.13 -13.55
CA PHE A 96 -11.31 -4.89 -14.35
C PHE A 96 -10.00 -4.39 -14.97
N ASP A 97 -9.24 -5.28 -15.63
CA ASP A 97 -7.95 -4.98 -16.28
C ASP A 97 -6.84 -4.53 -15.30
N LYS A 98 -7.08 -4.68 -14.00
CA LYS A 98 -6.10 -4.47 -12.93
C LYS A 98 -5.59 -5.80 -12.43
N LYS A 99 -4.27 -5.87 -12.22
CA LYS A 99 -3.60 -7.06 -11.68
C LYS A 99 -4.11 -7.36 -10.28
N ALA A 100 -4.54 -8.59 -10.05
CA ALA A 100 -5.16 -9.04 -8.82
C ALA A 100 -4.66 -10.44 -8.43
N SER A 101 -3.33 -10.66 -8.56
CA SER A 101 -2.72 -11.97 -8.30
C SER A 101 -3.08 -12.50 -6.92
N GLU A 102 -3.21 -13.82 -6.81
CA GLU A 102 -3.44 -14.49 -5.53
C GLU A 102 -2.17 -15.21 -5.10
N LEU A 103 -1.84 -15.18 -3.82
CA LEU A 103 -0.69 -15.88 -3.27
C LEU A 103 -1.08 -16.63 -1.99
N TYR A 104 -0.87 -17.94 -1.99
CA TYR A 104 -1.14 -18.84 -0.87
C TYR A 104 0.14 -19.57 -0.50
N PHE A 105 0.52 -19.54 0.77
CA PHE A 105 1.68 -20.31 1.22
C PHE A 105 1.63 -20.68 2.69
N THR A 106 2.32 -21.77 3.03
CA THR A 106 2.53 -22.16 4.42
C THR A 106 3.75 -21.44 4.99
N THR A 107 3.58 -20.77 6.13
CA THR A 107 4.62 -20.01 6.82
C THR A 107 4.54 -20.22 8.33
N PHE A 108 5.64 -19.95 9.03
CA PHE A 108 5.65 -19.98 10.49
C PHE A 108 4.96 -18.73 11.04
N SER A 109 4.01 -18.94 11.95
CA SER A 109 3.43 -17.83 12.70
C SER A 109 4.47 -17.24 13.65
N SER A 110 4.62 -15.91 13.62
CA SER A 110 5.49 -15.18 14.54
C SER A 110 4.99 -15.23 15.99
N ARG A 111 3.70 -15.54 16.19
CA ARG A 111 3.03 -15.54 17.50
C ARG A 111 3.31 -16.81 18.31
N ASP A 112 3.07 -17.98 17.71
CA ASP A 112 3.07 -19.26 18.43
C ASP A 112 4.11 -20.26 17.88
N GLY A 113 4.85 -19.89 16.81
CA GLY A 113 5.82 -20.77 16.16
C GLY A 113 5.21 -21.95 15.38
N ASN A 114 3.87 -22.04 15.34
CA ASN A 114 3.15 -23.06 14.59
C ASN A 114 3.06 -22.69 13.10
N LEU A 115 2.91 -23.71 12.26
CA LEU A 115 2.64 -23.53 10.82
C LEU A 115 1.24 -22.96 10.61
N ASN A 116 1.17 -21.87 9.86
CA ASN A 116 -0.06 -21.24 9.41
C ASN A 116 -0.12 -21.19 7.89
N LEU A 117 -1.33 -21.21 7.36
CA LEU A 117 -1.61 -20.85 5.98
C LEU A 117 -1.83 -19.34 5.92
N ALA A 118 -1.01 -18.66 5.13
CA ALA A 118 -1.19 -17.26 4.78
C ALA A 118 -1.70 -17.18 3.33
N ALA A 119 -2.68 -16.32 3.10
CA ALA A 119 -3.20 -16.03 1.78
C ALA A 119 -3.34 -14.51 1.58
N TYR A 120 -2.92 -14.05 0.41
CA TYR A 120 -3.00 -12.66 -0.03
C TYR A 120 -3.87 -12.61 -1.27
N ILE A 121 -4.99 -11.90 -1.16
CA ILE A 121 -6.03 -11.87 -2.18
C ILE A 121 -6.49 -10.44 -2.35
N VAL A 122 -6.75 -10.05 -3.60
CA VAL A 122 -7.37 -8.77 -3.90
C VAL A 122 -8.88 -8.93 -3.94
N GLU A 123 -9.56 -8.11 -3.14
CA GLU A 123 -11.01 -7.95 -3.17
C GLU A 123 -11.37 -6.60 -3.78
N GLU A 124 -12.49 -6.57 -4.47
CA GLU A 124 -13.05 -5.35 -5.02
C GLU A 124 -14.18 -4.87 -4.12
N ASN A 125 -14.05 -3.62 -3.68
CA ASN A 125 -15.12 -2.85 -3.07
C ASN A 125 -15.70 -1.88 -4.12
N GLU A 126 -16.87 -1.29 -3.86
CA GLU A 126 -17.66 -0.49 -4.82
C GLU A 126 -16.90 0.57 -5.65
N LYS A 127 -15.71 1.01 -5.23
CA LYS A 127 -14.89 2.03 -5.90
C LYS A 127 -13.39 1.73 -5.98
N SER A 128 -12.91 0.64 -5.39
CA SER A 128 -11.47 0.40 -5.25
C SER A 128 -11.13 -1.06 -4.98
N LEU A 129 -9.90 -1.44 -5.33
CA LEU A 129 -9.31 -2.71 -4.91
C LEU A 129 -8.66 -2.58 -3.54
N SER A 130 -8.81 -3.63 -2.74
CA SER A 130 -8.18 -3.77 -1.43
C SER A 130 -7.39 -5.07 -1.38
N LEU A 131 -6.17 -5.02 -0.84
CA LEU A 131 -5.38 -6.22 -0.57
C LEU A 131 -5.73 -6.74 0.82
N LEU A 132 -6.21 -7.97 0.86
CA LEU A 132 -6.58 -8.67 2.07
C LEU A 132 -5.53 -9.73 2.40
N LYS A 133 -5.29 -9.90 3.69
CA LYS A 133 -4.57 -11.05 4.25
C LYS A 133 -5.54 -11.95 4.96
N MET A 134 -5.41 -13.23 4.70
CA MET A 134 -6.18 -14.27 5.34
C MET A 134 -5.22 -15.24 6.02
N GLU A 135 -5.49 -15.54 7.29
CA GLU A 135 -4.69 -16.49 8.06
C GLU A 135 -5.55 -17.59 8.69
N ALA A 136 -5.02 -18.81 8.68
CA ALA A 136 -5.55 -19.93 9.45
C ALA A 136 -4.43 -20.86 9.94
N PRO A 137 -4.65 -21.58 11.05
CA PRO A 137 -3.79 -22.70 11.43
C PRO A 137 -3.68 -23.70 10.28
N ALA A 138 -2.50 -24.28 10.04
CA ALA A 138 -2.28 -25.27 8.99
C ALA A 138 -2.86 -26.66 9.34
N ILE A 139 -4.09 -26.72 9.85
CA ILE A 139 -4.79 -27.94 10.26
C ILE A 139 -5.93 -28.17 9.26
N ASN A 140 -5.67 -29.02 8.28
CA ASN A 140 -6.61 -29.51 7.26
C ASN A 140 -7.17 -28.45 6.27
N ILE A 141 -6.45 -28.24 5.15
CA ILE A 141 -6.67 -27.21 4.11
C ILE A 141 -8.10 -27.19 3.54
N SER A 142 -8.80 -28.32 3.48
CA SER A 142 -10.13 -28.41 2.87
C SER A 142 -11.23 -27.66 3.64
N THR A 143 -11.02 -27.38 4.93
CA THR A 143 -12.03 -26.74 5.81
C THR A 143 -11.72 -25.24 6.03
N ILE A 144 -10.60 -24.75 5.50
CA ILE A 144 -10.01 -23.46 5.93
C ILE A 144 -10.70 -22.24 5.32
N PHE A 145 -11.20 -22.31 4.08
CA PHE A 145 -11.73 -21.13 3.38
C PHE A 145 -12.95 -20.48 4.05
N SER A 146 -13.68 -21.18 4.93
CA SER A 146 -14.88 -20.63 5.61
C SER A 146 -14.61 -19.96 6.96
N LYS A 147 -13.37 -19.99 7.48
CA LYS A 147 -13.05 -19.49 8.84
C LYS A 147 -11.76 -18.66 8.90
N LEU A 148 -11.34 -18.09 7.77
CA LEU A 148 -10.14 -17.26 7.69
C LEU A 148 -10.34 -15.97 8.48
N ARG A 149 -9.36 -15.62 9.31
CA ARG A 149 -9.30 -14.25 9.84
C ARG A 149 -8.83 -13.36 8.70
N THR A 150 -9.72 -12.50 8.23
CA THR A 150 -9.43 -11.53 7.19
C THR A 150 -8.99 -10.22 7.82
N ALA A 151 -7.83 -9.74 7.40
CA ALA A 151 -7.32 -8.41 7.74
C ALA A 151 -7.11 -7.64 6.44
N GLU A 152 -7.71 -6.46 6.35
CA GLU A 152 -7.44 -5.54 5.26
C GLU A 152 -6.08 -4.87 5.49
N LEU A 153 -5.18 -5.03 4.54
CA LEU A 153 -3.80 -4.54 4.66
C LEU A 153 -3.62 -3.17 4.04
N ILE A 154 -4.22 -2.96 2.87
CA ILE A 154 -4.12 -1.72 2.13
C ILE A 154 -5.31 -1.57 1.18
N GLU A 155 -6.01 -0.45 1.32
CA GLU A 155 -7.13 -0.05 0.46
C GLU A 155 -6.65 0.65 -0.83
N LYS A 156 -7.55 0.95 -1.76
CA LYS A 156 -7.30 1.89 -2.88
C LYS A 156 -6.02 1.59 -3.66
N ILE A 157 -5.76 0.31 -3.92
CA ILE A 157 -4.69 -0.10 -4.83
C ILE A 157 -5.20 -0.14 -6.28
N ASN A 158 -4.29 0.06 -7.21
CA ASN A 158 -4.50 -0.12 -8.63
C ASN A 158 -4.07 -1.49 -9.14
N GLY A 159 -3.32 -2.25 -8.34
CA GLY A 159 -3.01 -3.63 -8.65
C GLY A 159 -2.08 -4.27 -7.65
N PHE A 160 -2.13 -5.59 -7.61
CA PHE A 160 -1.21 -6.44 -6.89
C PHE A 160 -0.73 -7.54 -7.83
N SER A 161 0.58 -7.74 -7.89
CA SER A 161 1.18 -8.74 -8.77
C SER A 161 2.22 -9.58 -8.04
N VAL A 162 2.21 -10.87 -8.35
CA VAL A 162 3.17 -11.85 -7.85
C VAL A 162 3.81 -12.55 -9.03
N GLU A 163 5.14 -12.52 -9.09
CA GLU A 163 5.93 -13.15 -10.13
C GLU A 163 7.03 -13.98 -9.47
N MET A 164 7.31 -15.15 -10.00
CA MET A 164 8.32 -16.06 -9.47
C MET A 164 9.38 -16.32 -10.51
N PHE A 165 10.63 -16.31 -10.08
CA PHE A 165 11.77 -16.69 -10.89
C PHE A 165 12.02 -18.19 -10.72
N VAL A 166 11.79 -18.95 -11.79
CA VAL A 166 11.92 -20.42 -11.83
C VAL A 166 12.62 -20.78 -13.14
N ASN A 167 13.69 -21.59 -13.08
CA ASN A 167 14.42 -22.07 -14.27
C ASN A 167 14.80 -20.92 -15.24
N ASP A 168 15.41 -19.87 -14.70
CA ASP A 168 15.83 -18.66 -15.43
C ASP A 168 14.71 -17.86 -16.11
N LYS A 169 13.45 -18.04 -15.70
CA LYS A 169 12.30 -17.33 -16.25
C LYS A 169 11.36 -16.80 -15.17
N TRP A 170 10.77 -15.65 -15.44
CA TRP A 170 9.68 -15.11 -14.63
C TRP A 170 8.35 -15.75 -15.04
N VAL A 171 7.62 -16.29 -14.08
CA VAL A 171 6.29 -16.87 -14.24
C VAL A 171 5.31 -16.24 -13.26
N ARG A 172 4.05 -16.04 -13.67
CA ARG A 172 2.99 -15.43 -12.84
C ARG A 172 2.12 -16.45 -12.10
N THR A 173 2.07 -17.66 -12.64
CA THR A 173 1.35 -18.78 -12.04
C THR A 173 2.34 -19.88 -11.72
N TRP A 174 2.27 -20.42 -10.51
CA TRP A 174 3.11 -21.52 -10.07
C TRP A 174 2.47 -22.26 -8.89
N ASP A 175 2.63 -23.58 -8.86
CA ASP A 175 2.05 -24.46 -7.85
C ASP A 175 3.08 -25.52 -7.42
N SER A 176 3.39 -25.53 -6.12
CA SER A 176 4.32 -26.47 -5.50
C SER A 176 3.86 -27.93 -5.54
N SER A 177 2.56 -28.18 -5.76
CA SER A 177 2.01 -29.54 -5.85
C SER A 177 2.12 -30.13 -7.26
N GLN A 178 2.37 -29.29 -8.26
CA GLN A 178 2.41 -29.69 -9.67
C GLN A 178 3.82 -29.58 -10.27
N THR A 179 4.77 -29.00 -9.53
CA THR A 179 6.12 -28.71 -10.02
C THR A 179 7.16 -29.26 -9.06
N ASP A 180 8.15 -29.97 -9.60
CA ASP A 180 9.31 -30.48 -8.83
C ASP A 180 10.41 -29.43 -8.64
N SER A 181 10.31 -28.28 -9.31
CA SER A 181 11.24 -27.16 -9.15
C SER A 181 10.81 -26.22 -8.03
N ARG A 182 11.70 -25.33 -7.60
CA ARG A 182 11.41 -24.31 -6.59
C ARG A 182 11.50 -22.91 -7.20
N PRO A 183 10.67 -21.94 -6.77
CA PRO A 183 10.93 -20.53 -7.03
C PRO A 183 12.18 -20.04 -6.29
N ASP A 184 13.14 -19.50 -7.02
CA ASP A 184 14.38 -18.94 -6.45
C ASP A 184 14.13 -17.55 -5.85
N ILE A 185 13.28 -16.76 -6.51
CA ILE A 185 12.92 -15.40 -6.11
C ILE A 185 11.43 -15.23 -6.35
N VAL A 186 10.75 -14.61 -5.39
CA VAL A 186 9.38 -14.14 -5.52
C VAL A 186 9.42 -12.62 -5.55
N ARG A 187 8.95 -12.04 -6.65
CA ARG A 187 8.74 -10.61 -6.82
C ARG A 187 7.29 -10.29 -6.51
N ILE A 188 7.08 -9.47 -5.51
CA ILE A 188 5.76 -8.95 -5.13
C ILE A 188 5.70 -7.47 -5.46
N SER A 189 4.57 -6.98 -5.95
CA SER A 189 4.41 -5.56 -6.24
C SER A 189 3.01 -5.06 -5.95
N ILE A 190 2.93 -3.84 -5.43
CA ILE A 190 1.69 -3.09 -5.21
C ILE A 190 1.74 -1.85 -6.09
N GLU A 191 0.66 -1.63 -6.83
CA GLU A 191 0.43 -0.45 -7.65
C GLU A 191 -0.67 0.41 -7.01
N PHE A 192 -0.50 1.73 -6.95
CA PHE A 192 -1.50 2.67 -6.40
C PHE A 192 -1.39 4.05 -7.09
N ASP A 193 -2.43 4.87 -6.97
CA ASP A 193 -2.45 6.22 -7.55
C ASP A 193 -1.74 7.24 -6.64
N ASP A 194 -0.84 8.01 -7.24
CA ASP A 194 -0.23 9.21 -6.67
C ASP A 194 -0.57 10.41 -7.56
N SER A 195 -1.72 11.03 -7.26
CA SER A 195 -2.20 12.24 -7.94
C SER A 195 -2.32 12.08 -9.47
N GLY A 196 -2.80 10.93 -9.93
CA GLY A 196 -2.92 10.58 -11.36
C GLY A 196 -1.72 9.84 -11.95
N ASN A 197 -0.65 9.66 -11.19
CA ASN A 197 0.46 8.80 -11.58
C ASN A 197 0.28 7.42 -10.94
N ASN A 198 0.23 6.36 -11.75
CA ASN A 198 0.23 5.00 -11.22
C ASN A 198 1.65 4.63 -10.76
N VAL A 199 1.85 4.56 -9.44
CA VAL A 199 3.13 4.24 -8.81
C VAL A 199 3.18 2.74 -8.50
N LYS A 200 4.29 2.10 -8.84
CA LYS A 200 4.55 0.69 -8.53
C LYS A 200 5.69 0.55 -7.54
N LEU A 201 5.40 -0.03 -6.36
CA LEU A 201 6.42 -0.46 -5.41
C LEU A 201 6.62 -1.97 -5.52
N THR A 202 7.87 -2.41 -5.43
CA THR A 202 8.27 -3.80 -5.66
C THR A 202 9.23 -4.26 -4.57
N GLU A 203 9.02 -5.47 -4.07
CA GLU A 203 9.95 -6.17 -3.19
C GLU A 203 10.30 -7.55 -3.73
N TYR A 204 11.47 -8.04 -3.33
CA TYR A 204 11.98 -9.36 -3.71
C TYR A 204 12.21 -10.20 -2.46
N ALA A 205 11.62 -11.39 -2.44
CA ALA A 205 11.75 -12.35 -1.36
C ALA A 205 12.37 -13.64 -1.87
N ARG A 206 13.22 -14.28 -1.04
CA ARG A 206 13.77 -15.60 -1.33
C ARG A 206 13.14 -16.63 -0.42
N PRO A 207 12.23 -17.49 -0.91
CA PRO A 207 11.56 -18.45 -0.06
C PRO A 207 12.53 -19.51 0.47
N ARG A 208 12.47 -19.78 1.79
CA ARG A 208 13.31 -20.80 2.44
C ARG A 208 12.69 -22.18 2.30
N ILE A 209 12.94 -22.80 1.17
CA ILE A 209 12.41 -24.13 0.89
C ILE A 209 13.47 -25.14 1.32
N VAL A 210 13.18 -25.85 2.41
CA VAL A 210 14.07 -26.90 2.94
C VAL A 210 13.65 -28.23 2.29
N PRO A 211 14.54 -28.92 1.55
CA PRO A 211 14.26 -30.28 1.13
C PRO A 211 14.08 -31.14 2.37
N LYS A 212 13.05 -32.01 2.39
CA LYS A 212 12.85 -32.97 3.48
C LYS A 212 14.14 -33.78 3.65
N GLN A 213 14.86 -33.59 4.75
CA GLN A 213 15.92 -34.52 5.14
C GLN A 213 15.24 -35.81 5.58
N LEU A 214 15.68 -36.91 4.99
CA LEU A 214 15.25 -38.29 5.27
C LEU A 214 15.42 -38.64 6.75
#